data_AF-A0A528DB71-F1
#
_entry.id   AF-A0A528DB71-F1
#
_cell.length_a   1.000
_cell.length_b   1.000
_cell.length_c   1.000
_cell.angle_alpha   90.00
_cell.angle_beta   90.00
_cell.angle_gamma   90.00
#
_symmetry.space_group_name_H-M   'P 1'
#
loop_
_entity.id
_entity.type
_entity.pdbx_description
1 polymer ?
#
loop_
_entity_poly.entity_id
_entity_poly.type
_entity_poly.pdbx_seq_one_letter_code
_entity_poly.pdbx_strand_id
1 'polypeptide(L)'
;IEADEILWSLLRSHQQRAGFARRMAEREKTRHRSELAAEFGRRAREYEADAALIERILESRRAQVTGNGSVDEESKHEEGKG
;
A
#
# COMPACT_ATOMS: atom_id res chain seq x y z
N ILE A 1 -6.71 8.43 10.71
CA ILE A 1 -7.85 7.51 10.52
C ILE A 1 -8.27 7.49 9.05
N GLU A 2 -8.83 8.57 8.49
CA GLU A 2 -9.26 8.63 7.07
C GLU A 2 -8.15 8.28 6.05
N ALA A 3 -6.93 8.81 6.23
CA ALA A 3 -5.80 8.50 5.34
C ALA A 3 -5.44 7.00 5.31
N ASP A 4 -5.60 6.30 6.43
CA ASP A 4 -5.26 4.88 6.51
C ASP A 4 -6.36 4.03 5.88
N GLU A 5 -7.63 4.43 6.03
CA GLU A 5 -8.76 3.80 5.34
C GLU A 5 -8.64 3.89 3.82
N ILE A 6 -8.22 5.06 3.30
CA ILE A 6 -7.94 5.25 1.87
C ILE A 6 -6.80 4.32 1.43
N LEU A 7 -5.71 4.25 2.19
CA LEU A 7 -4.57 3.38 1.88
C LEU A 7 -4.96 1.89 1.92
N TRP A 8 -5.79 1.46 2.88
CA TRP A 8 -6.31 0.10 2.92
C TRP A 8 -7.21 -0.24 1.74
N SER A 9 -8.08 0.70 1.33
CA SER A 9 -8.93 0.54 0.14
C SER A 9 -8.07 0.43 -1.12
N LEU A 10 -7.07 1.30 -1.26
CA LEU A 10 -6.15 1.30 -2.39
C LEU A 10 -5.32 0.00 -2.44
N LEU A 11 -4.78 -0.45 -1.31
CA LEU A 11 -4.06 -1.72 -1.19
C LEU A 11 -4.93 -2.88 -1.70
N ARG A 12 -6.16 -2.98 -1.22
CA ARG A 12 -7.10 -4.03 -1.62
C ARG A 12 -7.37 -3.99 -3.12
N SER A 13 -7.54 -2.78 -3.69
CA SER A 13 -7.72 -2.60 -5.14
C SER A 13 -6.52 -3.12 -5.93
N HIS A 14 -5.29 -2.80 -5.54
CA HIS A 14 -4.08 -3.30 -6.22
C HIS A 14 -3.94 -4.83 -6.11
N GLN A 15 -4.19 -5.40 -4.93
CA GLN A 15 -4.19 -6.86 -4.74
C GLN A 15 -5.22 -7.57 -5.62
N GLN A 16 -6.45 -7.01 -5.73
CA GLN A 16 -7.49 -7.55 -6.60
C GLN A 16 -7.09 -7.46 -8.08
N ARG A 17 -6.55 -6.32 -8.52
CA ARG A 17 -6.08 -6.11 -9.90
C ARG A 17 -4.94 -7.05 -10.25
N ALA A 18 -3.97 -7.25 -9.35
CA ALA A 18 -2.88 -8.21 -9.51
C ALA A 18 -3.42 -9.63 -9.73
N GLY A 19 -4.29 -10.09 -8.84
CA GLY A 19 -4.90 -11.41 -8.94
C GLY A 19 -5.71 -11.60 -10.23
N PHE A 20 -6.47 -10.58 -10.64
CA PHE A 20 -7.23 -10.61 -11.89
C PHE A 20 -6.30 -10.66 -13.13
N ALA A 21 -5.26 -9.82 -13.16
CA ALA A 21 -4.29 -9.80 -14.25
C ALA A 21 -3.53 -11.13 -14.37
N ARG A 22 -3.14 -11.77 -13.25
CA ARG A 22 -2.56 -13.12 -13.26
C ARG A 22 -3.50 -14.14 -13.90
N ARG A 23 -4.78 -14.14 -13.51
CA ARG A 23 -5.77 -15.07 -14.10
C ARG A 23 -5.97 -14.83 -15.61
N MET A 24 -5.97 -13.57 -16.05
CA MET A 24 -6.02 -13.25 -17.47
C MET A 24 -4.75 -13.73 -18.20
N ALA A 25 -3.57 -13.54 -17.61
CA ALA A 25 -2.33 -14.03 -18.19
C ALA A 25 -2.38 -15.56 -18.41
N GLU A 26 -2.79 -16.32 -17.39
CA GLU A 26 -2.93 -17.78 -17.51
C GLU A 26 -3.97 -18.19 -18.56
N ARG A 27 -5.11 -17.50 -18.62
CA ARG A 27 -6.14 -17.76 -19.65
C ARG A 27 -5.63 -17.51 -21.07
N GLU A 28 -4.82 -16.48 -21.29
CA GLU A 28 -4.29 -16.20 -22.62
C GLU A 28 -3.11 -17.11 -22.98
N LYS A 29 -2.35 -17.62 -22.00
CA LYS A 29 -1.38 -18.71 -22.22
C LYS A 29 -2.05 -19.97 -22.76
N THR A 30 -3.17 -20.40 -22.16
CA THR A 30 -3.91 -21.60 -22.64
C THR A 30 -4.53 -21.41 -24.02
N ARG A 31 -4.62 -20.17 -24.50
CA ARG A 31 -5.10 -19.80 -25.85
C ARG A 31 -3.96 -19.53 -26.84
N HIS A 32 -2.72 -19.83 -26.47
CA HIS A 32 -1.52 -19.57 -27.28
C HIS A 32 -1.31 -18.10 -27.68
N ARG A 33 -1.84 -17.17 -26.89
CA ARG A 33 -1.66 -15.72 -27.08
C ARG A 33 -0.56 -15.22 -26.15
N SER A 34 0.67 -15.62 -26.46
CA SER A 34 1.85 -15.41 -25.61
C SER A 34 2.14 -13.94 -25.30
N GLU A 35 2.01 -13.05 -26.29
CA GLU A 35 2.24 -11.61 -26.11
C GLU A 35 1.25 -10.99 -25.12
N LEU A 36 -0.05 -11.28 -25.29
CA LEU A 36 -1.10 -10.77 -24.42
C LEU A 36 -0.96 -11.35 -23.00
N ALA A 37 -0.60 -12.63 -22.89
CA ALA A 37 -0.27 -13.23 -21.61
C ALA A 37 0.92 -12.55 -20.92
N ALA A 38 1.96 -12.19 -21.67
CA ALA A 38 3.12 -11.47 -21.15
C ALA A 38 2.74 -10.05 -20.68
N GLU A 39 1.87 -9.35 -21.41
CA GLU A 39 1.36 -8.04 -21.00
C GLU A 39 0.58 -8.12 -19.69
N PHE A 40 -0.36 -9.05 -19.57
CA PHE A 40 -1.11 -9.25 -18.33
C PHE A 40 -0.20 -9.67 -17.16
N GLY A 41 0.79 -10.51 -17.43
CA GLY A 41 1.80 -10.87 -16.43
C GLY A 41 2.63 -9.67 -15.97
N ARG A 42 2.97 -8.74 -16.86
CA ARG A 42 3.66 -7.49 -16.51
C ARG A 42 2.78 -6.60 -15.63
N ARG A 43 1.53 -6.38 -16.04
CA ARG A 43 0.57 -5.56 -15.26
C ARG A 43 0.32 -6.15 -13.86
N ALA A 44 0.26 -7.48 -13.73
CA ALA A 44 0.15 -8.13 -12.43
C ALA A 44 1.30 -7.75 -11.50
N ARG A 45 2.55 -7.81 -12.00
CA ARG A 45 3.74 -7.43 -11.24
C ARG A 45 3.77 -5.95 -10.87
N GLU A 46 3.33 -5.07 -11.76
CA GLU A 46 3.20 -3.63 -11.49
C GLU A 46 2.24 -3.40 -10.31
N TYR A 47 1.05 -4.04 -10.33
CA TYR A 47 0.09 -3.92 -9.23
C TYR A 47 0.59 -4.52 -7.91
N GLU A 48 1.39 -5.58 -7.95
CA GLU A 48 2.02 -6.15 -6.76
C GLU A 48 3.08 -5.23 -6.17
N ALA A 49 3.87 -4.57 -7.02
CA ALA A 49 4.85 -3.58 -6.57
C ALA A 49 4.17 -2.38 -5.90
N ASP A 50 3.06 -1.89 -6.48
CA ASP A 50 2.25 -0.83 -5.89
C ASP A 50 1.66 -1.26 -4.54
N ALA A 51 1.12 -2.49 -4.45
CA ALA A 51 0.59 -3.04 -3.21
C ALA A 51 1.66 -3.11 -2.11
N ALA A 52 2.86 -3.61 -2.44
CA ALA A 52 3.97 -3.71 -1.51
C ALA A 52 4.44 -2.34 -1.01
N LEU A 53 4.42 -1.31 -1.87
CA LEU A 53 4.72 0.06 -1.47
C LEU A 53 3.68 0.58 -0.46
N ILE A 54 2.39 0.36 -0.72
CA ILE A 54 1.30 0.78 0.17
C ILE A 54 1.38 0.07 1.52
N GLU A 55 1.67 -1.24 1.53
CA GLU A 55 1.89 -2.02 2.76
C GLU A 55 3.01 -1.42 3.60
N ARG A 56 4.13 -1.03 2.97
CA ARG A 56 5.25 -0.38 3.67
C ARG A 56 4.86 0.98 4.26
N ILE A 57 4.03 1.76 3.56
CA ILE A 57 3.53 3.04 4.06
C ILE A 57 2.62 2.83 5.28
N LEU A 58 1.70 1.86 5.21
CA LEU A 58 0.82 1.50 6.32
C LEU A 58 1.61 1.02 7.54
N GLU A 59 2.63 0.18 7.33
CA GLU A 59 3.51 -0.32 8.40
C GLU A 59 4.27 0.83 9.08
N SER A 60 4.85 1.74 8.29
CA SER A 60 5.55 2.93 8.81
C SER A 60 4.63 3.82 9.64
N ARG A 61 3.37 3.98 9.24
CA ARG A 61 2.37 4.78 9.96
C ARG A 61 1.95 4.11 11.26
N ARG A 62 1.74 2.79 11.25
CA ARG A 62 1.45 2.03 12.46
C ARG A 62 2.57 2.18 13.49
N ALA A 63 3.83 2.06 13.06
CA ALA A 63 5.00 2.21 13.92
C ALA A 63 5.09 3.60 14.56
N GLN A 64 4.74 4.68 13.84
CA GLN A 64 4.70 6.04 14.38
C GLN A 64 3.60 6.21 15.43
N VAL A 65 2.41 5.64 15.20
CA VAL A 65 1.29 5.71 16.15
C VAL A 65 1.62 4.94 17.44
N THR A 66 2.28 3.79 17.35
CA THR A 66 2.68 3.00 18.53
C THR A 66 3.94 3.53 19.22
N GLY A 67 4.80 4.25 18.49
CA GLY A 67 6.04 4.85 19.01
C GLY A 67 5.84 6.16 19.78
N ASN A 68 4.74 6.88 19.52
CA ASN A 68 4.38 8.12 20.23
C ASN A 68 3.64 7.89 21.57
N GLY A 69 3.69 6.68 22.12
CA GLY A 69 3.10 6.32 23.42
C GLY A 69 3.88 6.81 24.65
N SER A 70 4.98 7.55 24.47
CA SER A 70 5.69 8.26 25.53
C SER A 70 5.82 9.74 25.17
N VAL A 71 4.69 10.46 25.19
CA VAL A 71 4.75 11.91 25.39
C VAL A 71 4.91 12.09 26.89
N ASP A 72 6.17 12.13 27.32
CA ASP A 72 6.53 12.55 28.66
C ASP A 72 5.98 13.96 28.90
N GLU A 73 5.43 14.09 30.09
CA GLU A 73 4.94 15.28 30.75
C GLU A 73 5.88 16.50 30.62
N GLU A 74 5.23 17.67 30.61
CA GLU A 74 5.72 18.92 31.17
C GLU A 74 6.94 19.59 30.52
N SER A 75 6.66 20.57 29.67
CA SER A 75 7.51 21.77 29.59
C SER A 75 6.62 23.00 29.64
N LYS A 76 6.32 23.41 30.89
CA LYS A 76 6.03 24.80 31.22
C LYS A 76 7.15 25.66 30.64
N HIS A 77 6.83 26.64 29.80
CA HIS A 77 7.66 27.81 29.69
C HIS A 77 6.80 29.05 29.90
N GLU A 78 7.22 29.77 30.93
CA GLU A 78 6.57 30.88 31.59
C GLU A 78 6.38 32.10 30.69
N GLU A 79 5.34 32.86 31.02
CA GLU A 79 5.12 34.23 30.59
C GLU A 79 6.34 35.11 30.90
N GLY A 80 6.95 35.70 29.87
CA GLY A 80 7.90 36.79 30.00
C GLY A 80 7.32 38.07 29.39
N LYS A 81 6.73 38.93 30.22
CA LYS A 81 6.49 40.34 29.86
C LYS A 81 7.83 41.07 29.79
N GLY A 82 8.03 41.83 28.71
CA GLY A 82 9.04 42.87 28.57
C GLY A 82 8.44 44.01 27.76
#